data_AF-A0A6P3WDH7-F1
#
_entry.id   AF-A0A6P3WDH7-F1
#
_cell.length_a   1.000
_cell.length_b   1.000
_cell.length_c   1.000
_cell.angle_alpha   90.00
_cell.angle_beta   90.00
_cell.angle_gamma   90.00
#
_symmetry.space_group_name_H-M   'P 1'
#
loop_
_entity.id
_entity.type
_entity.pdbx_description
1 polymer ?
#
loop_
_entity_poly.entity_id
_entity_poly.type
_entity_poly.pdbx_seq_one_letter_code
_entity_poly.pdbx_strand_id
1 'polypeptide(L)'
;MPKAKKSSKGKKFDYTKDRKKLKKKLRRKLAPTIECAQIRKAWDDRKTVQQNLRDMGLQHDSKTVLPIHQPKHTKSEAMDVETEDLLVVKPYVVRDMEAQASIPVEIIKTLSRDLMEYAQHMVKEHGEDYKAMARDEKNYYQDTPKQIKRKIEDYKRYHPDEYSVFMQALKP
;
A
#
# COMPACT_ATOMS: atom_id res chain seq x y z
N MET A 1 -17.71 47.91 -18.08
CA MET A 1 -17.15 48.18 -16.73
C MET A 1 -15.63 48.13 -16.78
N PRO A 2 -14.91 49.15 -16.28
CA PRO A 2 -13.44 49.15 -16.34
C PRO A 2 -12.88 48.16 -15.31
N LYS A 3 -11.99 47.25 -15.76
CA LYS A 3 -11.31 46.28 -14.89
C LYS A 3 -10.42 47.03 -13.90
N ALA A 4 -10.61 46.81 -12.60
CA ALA A 4 -9.78 47.41 -11.56
C ALA A 4 -8.28 47.07 -11.79
N LYS A 5 -7.45 48.08 -12.05
CA LYS A 5 -5.99 47.94 -12.10
C LYS A 5 -5.52 47.45 -10.73
N LYS A 6 -5.10 46.18 -10.63
CA LYS A 6 -4.40 45.69 -9.43
C LYS A 6 -3.17 46.56 -9.20
N SER A 7 -3.17 47.39 -8.16
CA SER A 7 -2.02 48.22 -7.84
C SER A 7 -0.82 47.32 -7.53
N SER A 8 0.17 47.29 -8.40
CA SER A 8 1.48 46.70 -8.13
C SER A 8 2.23 47.60 -7.15
N LYS A 9 1.77 47.69 -5.90
CA LYS A 9 2.60 48.25 -4.83
C LYS A 9 3.72 47.25 -4.60
N GLY A 10 4.95 47.64 -4.95
CA GLY A 10 6.14 46.83 -4.72
C GLY A 10 6.21 46.38 -3.27
N LYS A 11 6.58 45.11 -3.04
CA LYS A 11 6.69 44.56 -1.69
C LYS A 11 7.75 45.35 -0.91
N LYS A 12 7.34 46.29 -0.05
CA LYS A 12 8.25 47.02 0.84
C LYS A 12 8.85 46.06 1.86
N PHE A 13 10.13 46.22 2.17
CA PHE A 13 10.79 45.43 3.21
C PHE A 13 10.22 45.81 4.58
N ASP A 14 9.75 44.81 5.32
CA ASP A 14 9.18 45.01 6.65
C ASP A 14 10.28 44.83 7.70
N TYR A 15 10.74 45.95 8.27
CA TYR A 15 11.82 45.98 9.27
C TYR A 15 11.44 45.33 10.61
N THR A 16 10.14 45.11 10.88
CA THR A 16 9.68 44.45 12.11
C THR A 16 9.86 42.92 12.07
N LYS A 17 10.04 42.35 10.87
CA LYS A 17 10.11 40.91 10.66
C LYS A 17 11.54 40.45 10.40
N ASP A 18 12.07 39.65 11.32
CA ASP A 18 13.32 38.93 11.10
C ASP A 18 13.10 37.76 10.12
N ARG A 19 13.46 37.99 8.86
CA ARG A 19 13.33 37.00 7.77
C ARG A 19 14.12 35.73 8.02
N LYS A 20 15.26 35.79 8.73
CA LYS A 20 16.06 34.58 9.03
C LYS A 20 15.33 33.66 9.99
N LYS A 21 14.72 34.23 11.05
CA LYS A 21 13.88 33.49 12.00
C LYS A 21 12.63 32.91 11.32
N LEU A 22 11.97 33.69 10.46
CA LEU A 22 10.82 33.21 9.69
C LEU A 22 11.19 32.05 8.76
N LYS A 23 12.32 32.14 8.05
CA LYS A 23 12.84 31.04 7.20
C LYS A 23 13.11 29.78 8.03
N LYS A 24 13.71 29.90 9.22
CA LYS A 24 13.94 28.77 10.13
C LYS A 24 12.62 28.13 10.60
N LYS A 25 11.63 28.95 10.96
CA LYS A 25 10.29 28.48 11.37
C LYS A 25 9.57 27.78 10.21
N LEU A 26 9.63 28.33 9.01
CA LEU A 26 9.06 27.72 7.79
C LEU A 26 9.75 26.38 7.48
N ARG A 27 11.09 26.32 7.50
CA ARG A 27 11.83 25.08 7.28
C ARG A 27 11.46 23.98 8.28
N ARG A 28 11.31 24.33 9.56
CA ARG A 28 10.85 23.38 10.59
C ARG A 28 9.42 22.87 10.34
N LYS A 29 8.52 23.75 9.88
CA LYS A 29 7.13 23.39 9.57
C LYS A 29 7.00 22.55 8.29
N LEU A 30 7.87 22.78 7.32
CA LEU A 30 7.90 22.08 6.04
C LEU A 30 8.79 20.84 6.05
N ALA A 31 9.46 20.55 7.16
CA ALA A 31 10.27 19.34 7.31
C ALA A 31 9.34 18.12 7.29
N PRO A 32 9.57 17.13 6.41
CA PRO A 32 8.72 15.95 6.34
C PRO A 32 8.92 15.07 7.59
N THR A 33 7.83 14.48 8.07
CA THR A 33 7.90 13.38 9.05
C THR A 33 8.19 12.09 8.29
N ILE A 34 9.37 11.50 8.51
CA ILE A 34 9.82 10.30 7.79
C ILE A 34 9.70 9.09 8.72
N GLU A 35 8.81 8.15 8.38
CA GLU A 35 8.57 6.92 9.15
C GLU A 35 9.66 5.86 8.90
N CYS A 36 10.08 5.70 7.64
CA CYS A 36 11.10 4.75 7.26
C CYS A 36 12.46 5.12 7.89
N ALA A 37 13.01 4.21 8.69
CA ALA A 37 14.28 4.42 9.38
C ALA A 37 15.47 4.59 8.41
N GLN A 38 15.48 3.84 7.30
CA GLN A 38 16.55 3.88 6.30
C GLN A 38 16.65 5.26 5.65
N ILE A 39 15.52 5.81 5.18
CA ILE A 39 15.44 7.15 4.58
C ILE A 39 15.79 8.22 5.62
N ARG A 40 15.26 8.09 6.85
CA ARG A 40 15.50 9.05 7.92
C ARG A 40 16.99 9.15 8.29
N LYS A 41 17.70 8.02 8.32
CA LYS A 41 19.16 7.97 8.57
C LYS A 41 19.96 8.64 7.46
N ALA A 42 19.51 8.49 6.22
CA ALA A 42 20.18 9.05 5.05
C ALA A 42 19.77 10.51 4.74
N TRP A 43 18.80 11.08 5.44
CA TRP A 43 18.22 12.39 5.15
C TRP A 43 19.18 13.55 5.47
N ASP A 44 19.29 14.52 4.55
CA ASP A 44 20.03 15.77 4.79
C ASP A 44 19.08 16.97 4.83
N ASP A 45 18.97 17.61 6.00
CA ASP A 45 18.12 18.79 6.22
C ASP A 45 18.52 20.01 5.38
N ARG A 46 19.74 20.04 4.83
CA ARG A 46 20.24 21.16 4.01
C ARG A 46 19.76 21.06 2.57
N LYS A 47 19.45 19.86 2.08
CA LYS A 47 19.00 19.61 0.71
C LYS A 47 17.47 19.70 0.61
N THR A 48 16.98 19.84 -0.62
CA THR A 48 15.54 19.77 -0.89
C THR A 48 15.04 18.33 -0.81
N VAL A 49 13.73 18.14 -0.61
CA VAL A 49 13.10 16.81 -0.62
C VAL A 49 13.43 16.06 -1.90
N GLN A 50 13.28 16.71 -3.06
CA GLN A 50 13.58 16.13 -4.37
C GLN A 50 15.04 15.71 -4.50
N GLN A 51 15.98 16.54 -4.05
CA GLN A 51 17.40 16.23 -4.13
C GLN A 51 17.78 15.08 -3.18
N ASN A 52 17.22 15.04 -1.96
CA ASN A 52 17.45 13.92 -1.04
C ASN A 52 16.95 12.60 -1.61
N LEU A 53 15.74 12.58 -2.20
CA LEU A 53 15.20 11.37 -2.82
C LEU A 53 16.06 10.96 -4.02
N ARG A 54 16.42 11.89 -4.91
CA ARG A 54 17.30 11.62 -6.06
C ARG A 54 18.65 11.05 -5.62
N ASP A 55 19.27 11.61 -4.58
CA ASP A 55 20.53 11.12 -4.03
C ASP A 55 20.42 9.67 -3.52
N MET A 56 19.26 9.28 -2.99
CA MET A 56 18.98 7.92 -2.52
C MET A 56 18.55 6.98 -3.65
N GLY A 57 18.33 7.48 -4.87
CA GLY A 57 17.79 6.67 -5.99
C GLY A 57 16.27 6.54 -5.97
N LEU A 58 15.57 7.40 -5.22
CA LEU A 58 14.12 7.46 -5.13
C LEU A 58 13.58 8.64 -5.95
N GLN A 59 12.42 8.47 -6.59
CA GLN A 59 11.78 9.59 -7.26
C GLN A 59 10.83 10.35 -6.34
N HIS A 60 10.81 11.68 -6.46
CA HIS A 60 9.84 12.55 -5.79
C HIS A 60 8.44 12.57 -6.41
N ASP A 61 8.32 12.63 -7.75
CA ASP A 61 7.04 12.78 -8.45
C ASP A 61 6.71 11.55 -9.32
N SER A 62 5.56 10.93 -9.11
CA SER A 62 5.10 9.74 -9.84
C SER A 62 4.83 10.01 -11.32
N LYS A 63 4.42 11.24 -11.68
CA LYS A 63 4.12 11.63 -13.07
C LYS A 63 5.34 11.60 -13.98
N THR A 64 6.52 11.78 -13.40
CA THR A 64 7.78 11.77 -14.15
C THR A 64 8.30 10.36 -14.42
N VAL A 65 7.85 9.35 -13.65
CA VAL A 65 8.34 7.97 -13.72
C VAL A 65 7.43 7.10 -14.55
N LEU A 66 6.11 7.29 -14.43
CA LEU A 66 5.13 6.53 -15.19
C LEU A 66 4.77 7.32 -16.45
N PRO A 67 4.77 6.69 -17.64
CA PRO A 67 4.32 7.32 -18.88
C PRO A 67 2.79 7.45 -18.89
N ILE A 68 2.23 8.25 -17.97
CA ILE A 68 0.80 8.57 -17.97
C ILE A 68 0.61 9.73 -18.95
N HIS A 69 0.23 9.39 -20.18
CA HIS A 69 -0.09 10.35 -21.22
C HIS A 69 -1.25 11.26 -20.76
N GLN A 70 -0.94 12.50 -20.40
CA GLN A 70 -1.96 13.53 -20.26
C GLN A 70 -2.50 13.85 -21.67
N PRO A 71 -3.82 13.92 -21.91
CA PRO A 71 -4.33 14.41 -23.18
C PRO A 71 -3.81 15.84 -23.38
N LYS A 72 -3.07 16.04 -24.48
CA LYS A 72 -2.38 17.29 -24.81
C LYS A 72 -3.38 18.41 -25.08
N HIS A 73 -3.82 19.11 -24.04
CA HIS A 73 -4.32 20.47 -24.21
C HIS A 73 -3.12 21.41 -24.08
N THR A 74 -2.75 22.01 -25.21
CA THR A 74 -1.61 22.91 -25.47
C THR A 74 -0.30 22.22 -25.87
N LYS A 75 0.13 22.51 -27.11
CA LYS A 75 1.45 22.19 -27.64
C LYS A 75 2.50 22.96 -26.82
N SER A 76 3.14 22.29 -25.88
CA SER A 76 4.47 22.69 -25.41
C SER A 76 5.45 21.63 -25.89
N GLU A 77 6.57 22.12 -26.41
CA GLU A 77 7.61 21.36 -27.09
C GLU A 77 8.08 20.19 -26.22
N ALA A 78 8.26 19.03 -26.85
CA ALA A 78 8.95 17.91 -26.26
C ALA A 78 10.40 18.33 -26.02
N MET A 79 10.68 18.81 -24.82
CA MET A 79 12.03 18.91 -24.31
C MET A 79 12.41 17.47 -23.97
N ASP A 80 13.30 16.89 -24.79
CA ASP A 80 13.97 15.64 -24.48
C ASP A 80 14.58 15.77 -23.08
N VAL A 81 13.96 15.12 -22.10
CA VAL A 81 14.56 14.95 -20.78
C VAL A 81 15.64 13.91 -20.99
N GLU A 82 16.81 14.38 -21.41
CA GLU A 82 18.09 13.69 -21.22
C GLU A 82 18.02 13.04 -19.85
N THR A 83 17.92 11.71 -19.84
CA THR A 83 18.10 10.92 -18.64
C THR A 83 19.57 11.03 -18.30
N GLU A 84 19.97 12.18 -17.75
CA GLU A 84 21.29 12.32 -17.17
C GLU A 84 21.40 11.22 -16.15
N ASP A 85 22.36 10.32 -16.39
CA ASP A 85 22.70 9.20 -15.52
C ASP A 85 22.64 9.70 -14.09
N LEU A 86 21.56 9.32 -13.39
CA LEU A 86 21.30 9.79 -12.04
C LEU A 86 22.41 9.17 -11.19
N LEU A 87 23.48 9.92 -10.95
CA LEU A 87 24.54 9.49 -10.04
C LEU A 87 23.93 9.36 -8.65
N VAL A 88 23.47 8.15 -8.33
CA VAL A 88 22.90 7.82 -7.02
C VAL A 88 24.02 7.88 -6.00
N VAL A 89 24.02 8.92 -5.18
CA VAL A 89 25.07 9.18 -4.18
C VAL A 89 24.97 8.17 -3.01
N LYS A 90 23.75 7.74 -2.67
CA LYS A 90 23.44 6.89 -1.51
C LYS A 90 22.69 5.62 -1.94
N PRO A 91 23.30 4.73 -2.74
CA PRO A 91 22.61 3.56 -3.28
C PRO A 91 22.30 2.49 -2.22
N TYR A 92 22.96 2.54 -1.06
CA TYR A 92 22.71 1.62 0.04
C TYR A 92 21.27 1.69 0.58
N VAL A 93 20.62 2.86 0.51
CA VAL A 93 19.26 3.03 1.03
C VAL A 93 18.26 2.16 0.27
N VAL A 94 18.33 2.17 -1.06
CA VAL A 94 17.47 1.35 -1.91
C VAL A 94 17.76 -0.14 -1.71
N ARG A 95 19.03 -0.54 -1.65
CA ARG A 95 19.41 -1.94 -1.39
C ARG A 95 18.87 -2.45 -0.06
N ASP A 96 18.99 -1.66 1.00
CA ASP A 96 18.48 -2.02 2.32
C ASP A 96 16.94 -2.13 2.31
N MET A 97 16.26 -1.22 1.60
CA MET A 97 14.80 -1.24 1.42
C MET A 97 14.33 -2.45 0.63
N GLU A 98 15.01 -2.79 -0.47
CA GLU A 98 14.74 -3.97 -1.29
C GLU A 98 14.96 -5.26 -0.50
N ALA A 99 16.06 -5.34 0.27
CA ALA A 99 16.33 -6.47 1.14
C ALA A 99 15.23 -6.64 2.19
N GLN A 100 14.75 -5.55 2.81
CA GLN A 100 13.65 -5.59 3.77
C GLN A 100 12.32 -5.97 3.10
N ALA A 101 12.04 -5.46 1.89
CA ALA A 101 10.82 -5.76 1.15
C ALA A 101 10.79 -7.19 0.58
N SER A 102 11.96 -7.77 0.32
CA SER A 102 12.11 -9.15 -0.14
C SER A 102 11.83 -10.18 0.95
N ILE A 103 11.73 -9.78 2.22
CA ILE A 103 11.39 -10.68 3.31
C ILE A 103 9.94 -11.16 3.11
N PRO A 104 9.69 -12.47 2.89
CA PRO A 104 8.33 -12.96 2.72
C PRO A 104 7.57 -12.83 4.04
N VAL A 105 6.37 -12.29 3.97
CA VAL A 105 5.45 -12.24 5.12
C VAL A 105 4.55 -13.47 5.07
N GLU A 106 4.63 -14.31 6.10
CA GLU A 106 3.72 -15.45 6.25
C GLU A 106 2.33 -14.93 6.61
N ILE A 107 1.40 -15.02 5.65
CA ILE A 107 -0.02 -14.72 5.91
C ILE A 107 -0.67 -16.01 6.41
N ILE A 108 -0.71 -16.18 7.73
CA ILE A 108 -1.45 -17.27 8.36
C ILE A 108 -2.94 -16.94 8.22
N LYS A 109 -3.64 -17.72 7.40
CA LYS A 109 -5.09 -17.63 7.22
C LYS A 109 -5.74 -18.71 8.06
N THR A 110 -6.56 -18.31 9.02
CA THR A 110 -7.32 -19.22 9.88
C THR A 110 -8.82 -19.06 9.64
N LEU A 111 -9.60 -20.02 10.13
CA LEU A 111 -11.06 -19.95 10.19
C LEU A 111 -11.53 -19.83 11.63
N SER A 112 -12.73 -19.27 11.80
CA SER A 112 -13.42 -19.30 13.09
C SER A 112 -13.81 -20.73 13.46
N ARG A 113 -13.84 -21.03 14.76
CA ARG A 113 -14.23 -22.34 15.28
C ARG A 113 -15.61 -22.77 14.79
N ASP A 114 -16.58 -21.88 14.83
CA ASP A 114 -17.96 -22.13 14.39
C ASP A 114 -18.03 -22.57 12.92
N LEU A 115 -17.16 -22.01 12.07
CA LEU A 115 -17.12 -22.36 10.64
C LEU A 115 -16.51 -23.76 10.43
N MET A 116 -15.55 -24.14 11.26
CA MET A 116 -14.97 -25.49 11.25
C MET A 116 -16.01 -26.51 11.72
N GLU A 117 -16.71 -26.24 12.83
CA GLU A 117 -17.79 -27.09 13.35
C GLU A 117 -18.92 -27.24 12.32
N TYR A 118 -19.30 -26.15 11.66
CA TYR A 118 -20.26 -26.19 10.56
C TYR A 118 -19.78 -27.07 9.40
N ALA A 119 -18.54 -26.91 8.95
CA ALA A 119 -17.98 -27.70 7.86
C ALA A 119 -17.89 -29.19 8.22
N GLN A 120 -17.45 -29.51 9.45
CA GLN A 120 -17.40 -30.88 9.96
C GLN A 120 -18.80 -31.52 10.01
N HIS A 121 -19.82 -30.79 10.49
CA HIS A 121 -21.19 -31.26 10.49
C HIS A 121 -21.69 -31.58 9.08
N MET A 122 -21.51 -30.64 8.14
CA MET A 122 -21.96 -30.83 6.76
C MET A 122 -21.29 -32.03 6.08
N VAL A 123 -19.98 -32.20 6.27
CA VAL A 123 -19.25 -33.33 5.70
C VAL A 123 -19.63 -34.64 6.36
N LYS A 124 -19.92 -34.64 7.67
CA LYS A 124 -20.32 -35.85 8.41
C LYS A 124 -21.70 -36.37 7.97
N GLU A 125 -22.68 -35.48 7.84
CA GLU A 125 -24.06 -35.87 7.53
C GLU A 125 -24.30 -36.09 6.03
N HIS A 126 -23.73 -35.23 5.17
CA HIS A 126 -24.03 -35.20 3.73
C HIS A 126 -22.86 -35.59 2.83
N GLY A 127 -21.66 -35.79 3.37
CA GLY A 127 -20.47 -36.17 2.61
C GLY A 127 -20.04 -35.12 1.58
N GLU A 128 -20.25 -35.41 0.29
CA GLU A 128 -19.95 -34.50 -0.83
C GLU A 128 -21.21 -33.96 -1.53
N ASP A 129 -22.42 -34.25 -1.03
CA ASP A 129 -23.65 -33.74 -1.64
C ASP A 129 -23.98 -32.32 -1.15
N TYR A 130 -23.42 -31.33 -1.84
CA TYR A 130 -23.64 -29.91 -1.54
C TYR A 130 -25.10 -29.45 -1.73
N LYS A 131 -25.91 -30.17 -2.54
CA LYS A 131 -27.34 -29.83 -2.69
C LYS A 131 -28.15 -30.28 -1.48
N ALA A 132 -27.78 -31.41 -0.87
CA ALA A 132 -28.35 -31.85 0.39
C ALA A 132 -27.94 -30.92 1.54
N MET A 133 -26.64 -30.54 1.62
CA MET A 133 -26.14 -29.59 2.62
C MET A 133 -26.88 -28.24 2.62
N ALA A 134 -27.27 -27.75 1.44
CA ALA A 134 -28.00 -26.49 1.37
C ALA A 134 -29.41 -26.56 1.99
N ARG A 135 -29.99 -27.75 2.09
CA ARG A 135 -31.30 -28.01 2.71
C ARG A 135 -31.20 -28.43 4.18
N ASP A 136 -29.98 -28.57 4.69
CA ASP A 136 -29.74 -28.97 6.07
C ASP A 136 -30.20 -27.89 7.07
N GLU A 137 -30.70 -28.32 8.23
CA GLU A 137 -31.21 -27.42 9.27
C GLU A 137 -30.12 -26.51 9.84
N LYS A 138 -28.86 -26.97 9.87
CA LYS A 138 -27.72 -26.19 10.35
C LYS A 138 -27.32 -25.09 9.37
N ASN A 139 -27.82 -25.13 8.12
CA ASN A 139 -27.65 -24.05 7.14
C ASN A 139 -28.59 -22.86 7.42
N TYR A 140 -28.48 -22.27 8.61
CA TYR A 140 -29.36 -21.19 9.08
C TYR A 140 -29.36 -19.96 8.17
N TYR A 141 -28.19 -19.60 7.63
CA TYR A 141 -28.02 -18.44 6.75
C TYR A 141 -28.35 -18.74 5.28
N GLN A 142 -28.88 -19.93 4.99
CA GLN A 142 -29.33 -20.32 3.65
C GLN A 142 -28.20 -20.20 2.62
N ASP A 143 -27.00 -20.66 2.97
CA ASP A 143 -25.88 -20.68 2.05
C ASP A 143 -26.20 -21.54 0.83
N THR A 144 -25.85 -21.02 -0.35
CA THR A 144 -25.97 -21.77 -1.60
C THR A 144 -24.99 -22.94 -1.61
N PRO A 145 -25.27 -24.02 -2.38
CA PRO A 145 -24.37 -25.17 -2.49
C PRO A 145 -22.92 -24.78 -2.82
N LYS A 146 -22.73 -23.74 -3.64
CA LYS A 146 -21.41 -23.24 -4.02
C LYS A 146 -20.70 -22.51 -2.87
N GLN A 147 -21.44 -21.78 -2.03
CA GLN A 147 -20.87 -21.14 -0.83
C GLN A 147 -20.47 -22.19 0.21
N ILE A 148 -21.30 -23.22 0.43
CA ILE A 148 -20.97 -24.33 1.35
C ILE A 148 -19.72 -25.06 0.87
N LYS A 149 -19.66 -25.39 -0.43
CA LYS A 149 -18.46 -25.98 -1.04
C LYS A 149 -17.22 -25.14 -0.77
N ARG A 150 -17.29 -23.83 -0.99
CA ARG A 150 -16.17 -22.91 -0.73
C ARG A 150 -15.76 -22.90 0.75
N LYS A 151 -16.71 -22.91 1.69
CA LYS A 151 -16.42 -22.98 3.13
C LYS A 151 -15.69 -24.27 3.51
N ILE A 152 -16.10 -25.39 2.94
CA ILE A 152 -15.44 -26.69 3.14
C ILE A 152 -14.04 -26.69 2.50
N GLU A 153 -13.87 -26.14 1.31
CA GLU A 153 -12.56 -25.99 0.65
C GLU A 153 -11.62 -25.07 1.44
N ASP A 154 -12.14 -23.97 1.98
CA ASP A 154 -11.39 -23.08 2.87
C ASP A 154 -10.94 -23.84 4.13
N TYR A 155 -11.80 -24.71 4.70
CA TYR A 155 -11.42 -25.56 5.84
C TYR A 155 -10.29 -26.52 5.50
N LYS A 156 -10.38 -27.22 4.36
CA LYS A 156 -9.31 -28.11 3.85
C LYS A 156 -7.99 -27.37 3.62
N ARG A 157 -8.07 -26.12 3.14
CA ARG A 157 -6.89 -25.32 2.79
C ARG A 157 -6.20 -24.73 4.01
N TYR A 158 -6.96 -24.22 4.98
CA TYR A 158 -6.41 -23.54 6.14
C TYR A 158 -6.02 -24.49 7.26
N HIS A 159 -6.73 -25.62 7.42
CA HIS A 159 -6.49 -26.60 8.47
C HIS A 159 -6.41 -28.03 7.90
N PRO A 160 -5.38 -28.34 7.08
CA PRO A 160 -5.24 -29.65 6.46
C PRO A 160 -5.05 -30.77 7.48
N ASP A 161 -4.31 -30.50 8.56
CA ASP A 161 -4.03 -31.49 9.61
C ASP A 161 -5.31 -31.86 10.37
N GLU A 162 -6.08 -30.87 10.84
CA GLU A 162 -7.36 -31.09 11.52
C GLU A 162 -8.37 -31.82 10.62
N TYR A 163 -8.46 -31.40 9.34
CA TYR A 163 -9.34 -32.04 8.38
C TYR A 163 -8.95 -33.52 8.15
N SER A 164 -7.64 -33.82 8.08
CA SER A 164 -7.17 -35.19 7.90
C SER A 164 -7.53 -36.10 9.09
N VAL A 165 -7.38 -35.59 10.32
CA VAL A 165 -7.77 -36.29 11.55
C VAL A 165 -9.27 -36.54 11.57
N PHE A 166 -10.06 -35.51 11.22
CA PHE A 166 -11.51 -35.63 11.11
C PHE A 166 -11.94 -36.70 10.09
N MET A 167 -11.33 -36.71 8.90
CA MET A 167 -11.62 -37.70 7.87
C MET A 167 -11.17 -39.12 8.25
N GLN A 168 -10.10 -39.26 9.04
CA GLN A 168 -9.70 -40.56 9.61
C GLN A 168 -10.70 -41.05 10.64
N ALA A 169 -11.19 -40.18 11.52
CA ALA A 169 -12.21 -40.51 12.52
C ALA A 169 -13.57 -40.90 11.91
N LEU A 170 -13.83 -40.49 10.66
CA LEU A 170 -15.04 -40.82 9.92
C LEU A 170 -14.98 -42.18 9.20
N LYS A 171 -13.79 -42.77 9.05
CA LYS A 171 -13.66 -44.12 8.49
C LYS A 171 -14.10 -45.14 9.55
N PRO A 172 -15.02 -46.07 9.22
CA PRO A 172 -15.48 -47.10 10.15
C PRO A 172 -14.38 -48.11 10.51
#